data_AF-A0A4U6LHL0-F1
#
_entry.id   AF-A0A4U6LHL0-F1
#
_cell.length_a   1.000
_cell.length_b   1.000
_cell.length_c   1.000
_cell.angle_alpha   90.00
_cell.angle_beta   90.00
_cell.angle_gamma   90.00
#
_symmetry.space_group_name_H-M   'P 1'
#
loop_
_entity.id
_entity.type
_entity.pdbx_description
1 polymer ?
#
loop_
_entity_poly.entity_id
_entity_poly.type
_entity_poly.pdbx_seq_one_letter_code
_entity_poly.pdbx_strand_id
1 'polypeptide(L)' 'EIRDGETAEIALKAAQTGHLVLSTLHTNSTSETLIRLQQMGVARWMIASALTLIVAQRLV' A
#
# COMPACT_ATOMS: atom_id res chain seq x y z
N GLU A 1 7.28 -2.28 -6.82
CA GLU A 1 5.92 -1.74 -7.02
C GLU A 1 4.90 -2.84 -6.80
N ILE A 2 3.74 -2.52 -6.23
CA ILE A 2 2.61 -3.46 -6.09
C ILE A 2 1.67 -3.24 -7.27
N ARG A 3 1.40 -4.28 -8.06
CA ARG A 3 0.60 -4.18 -9.30
C ARG A 3 -0.77 -4.81 -9.21
N ASP A 4 -0.93 -5.78 -8.32
CA ASP A 4 -2.12 -6.61 -8.17
C ASP A 4 -2.46 -6.83 -6.69
N GLY A 5 -3.68 -7.34 -6.45
CA GLY A 5 -4.20 -7.60 -5.11
C GLY A 5 -3.44 -8.70 -4.37
N GLU A 6 -2.97 -9.73 -5.07
CA GLU A 6 -2.21 -10.82 -4.47
C GLU A 6 -0.90 -10.32 -3.84
N THR A 7 -0.12 -9.56 -4.61
CA THR A 7 1.12 -8.94 -4.14
C THR A 7 0.86 -7.94 -3.00
N ALA A 8 -0.23 -7.17 -3.09
CA ALA A 8 -0.63 -6.25 -2.04
C ALA A 8 -0.93 -6.98 -0.72
N GLU A 9 -1.65 -8.09 -0.79
CA GLU A 9 -2.03 -8.89 0.37
C GLU A 9 -0.82 -9.56 1.04
N ILE A 10 0.12 -10.08 0.24
CA ILE A 10 1.39 -10.63 0.75
C ILE A 10 2.20 -9.53 1.47
N ALA A 11 2.32 -8.35 0.86
CA ALA A 11 3.05 -7.23 1.44
C ALA A 11 2.46 -6.77 2.78
N LEU A 12 1.13 -6.64 2.86
CA LEU A 12 0.45 -6.21 4.09
C LEU A 12 0.52 -7.28 5.19
N LYS A 13 0.39 -8.56 4.84
CA LYS A 13 0.59 -9.66 5.81
C LYS A 13 2.01 -9.69 6.34
N ALA A 14 3.02 -9.50 5.49
CA ALA A 14 4.41 -9.41 5.93
C ALA A 14 4.63 -8.23 6.89
N ALA A 15 4.00 -7.09 6.63
CA ALA A 15 4.04 -5.93 7.53
C ALA A 15 3.40 -6.23 8.90
N GLN A 16 2.25 -6.93 8.93
CA GLN A 16 1.60 -7.35 10.17
C GLN A 16 2.40 -8.37 10.99
N THR A 17 3.32 -9.11 10.37
CA THR A 17 4.19 -10.08 11.04
C THR A 17 5.55 -9.51 11.45
N GLY A 18 5.69 -8.18 11.45
CA GLY A 18 6.87 -7.48 11.98
C GLY A 18 7.97 -7.17 10.97
N HIS A 19 7.70 -7.34 9.66
CA HIS A 19 8.65 -6.94 8.62
C HIS A 19 8.40 -5.49 8.19
N LEU A 20 9.45 -4.70 8.07
CA LEU A 20 9.33 -3.40 7.40
C LEU A 20 9.25 -3.63 5.88
N VAL A 21 8.08 -3.35 5.29
CA VAL A 21 7.86 -3.52 3.86
C VAL A 21 7.88 -2.16 3.16
N LEU A 22 8.67 -2.07 2.09
CA LEU A 22 8.79 -0.89 1.24
C LEU A 22 8.32 -1.24 -0.17
N SER A 23 7.48 -0.40 -0.75
CA SER A 23 7.05 -0.55 -2.15
C SER A 23 6.60 0.79 -2.72
N THR A 24 6.19 0.77 -3.98
CA THR A 24 5.73 1.93 -4.74
C THR A 24 4.39 1.64 -5.40
N LEU A 25 3.61 2.70 -5.60
CA LEU A 25 2.34 2.69 -6.34
C LEU A 25 2.30 3.93 -7.24
N HIS A 26 1.70 3.78 -8.42
CA HIS A 26 1.52 4.86 -9.37
C HIS A 26 0.17 5.56 -9.12
N THR A 27 0.16 6.53 -8.22
CA THR A 27 -1.00 7.37 -7.87
C THR A 27 -0.59 8.84 -7.84
N ASN A 28 -1.54 9.77 -8.03
CA ASN A 28 -1.20 11.21 -8.10
C ASN A 28 -1.09 11.87 -6.72
N SER A 29 -1.58 11.21 -5.68
CA SER A 29 -1.62 11.73 -4.31
C SER A 29 -1.50 10.62 -3.28
N THR A 30 -1.16 10.98 -2.05
CA THR A 30 -1.08 10.03 -0.93
C THR A 30 -2.45 9.40 -0.62
N SER A 31 -3.54 10.18 -0.70
CA SER A 31 -4.91 9.68 -0.51
C SER A 31 -5.35 8.69 -1.59
N GLU A 32 -4.97 8.93 -2.85
CA GLU A 32 -5.27 8.00 -3.95
C GLU A 32 -4.61 6.63 -3.76
N THR A 33 -3.48 6.54 -3.07
CA THR A 33 -2.82 5.27 -2.73
C THR A 33 -3.73 4.37 -1.88
N LEU A 34 -4.46 4.94 -0.93
CA LEU A 34 -5.43 4.18 -0.11
C LEU A 34 -6.58 3.65 -0.97
N ILE A 35 -7.11 4.50 -1.86
CA ILE A 35 -8.18 4.12 -2.79
C ILE A 35 -7.69 3.02 -3.74
N ARG A 36 -6.45 3.13 -4.23
CA ARG A 36 -5.86 2.15 -5.14
C ARG A 36 -5.71 0.77 -4.49
N LEU A 37 -5.26 0.71 -3.24
CA LEU A 37 -5.19 -0.55 -2.49
C LEU A 37 -6.59 -1.17 -2.30
N GLN A 38 -7.62 -0.36 -2.02
CA GLN A 38 -9.00 -0.83 -1.93
C GLN A 38 -9.52 -1.36 -3.28
N GLN A 39 -9.20 -0.68 -4.39
CA GLN A 39 -9.55 -1.12 -5.74
C GLN A 39 -8.86 -2.44 -6.13
N MET A 40 -7.69 -2.74 -5.56
CA MET A 40 -7.00 -4.02 -5.71
C MET A 40 -7.62 -5.16 -4.87
N GLY A 41 -8.70 -4.88 -4.11
CA GLY A 41 -9.39 -5.88 -3.29
C GLY A 41 -8.88 -5.98 -1.86
N VAL A 42 -7.94 -5.13 -1.44
CA VAL A 42 -7.42 -5.15 -0.08
C VAL A 42 -8.48 -4.62 0.90
N ALA A 43 -8.73 -5.38 1.96
CA ALA A 43 -9.67 -4.98 3.00
C ALA A 43 -9.19 -3.74 3.77
N ARG A 44 -10.11 -2.81 4.06
CA ARG A 44 -9.80 -1.53 4.73
C ARG A 44 -9.11 -1.70 6.09
N TRP A 45 -9.53 -2.71 6.87
CA TRP A 45 -8.93 -3.00 8.17
C TRP A 45 -7.47 -3.45 8.04
N MET A 46 -7.12 -4.18 6.98
CA MET A 46 -5.77 -4.66 6.73
C MET A 46 -4.83 -3.48 6.42
N ILE A 47 -5.28 -2.55 5.56
CA ILE A 47 -4.56 -1.31 5.25
C ILE A 47 -4.34 -0.51 6.54
N ALA A 48 -5.40 -0.28 7.32
CA ALA A 48 -5.34 0.51 8.55
C ALA A 48 -4.38 -0.07 9.61
N SER A 49 -4.26 -1.40 9.67
CA SER A 49 -3.40 -2.07 10.66
C SER A 49 -1.92 -2.14 10.28
N ALA A 50 -1.57 -2.02 9.00
CA ALA A 50 -0.23 -2.32 8.50
C ALA A 50 0.48 -1.11 7.86
N LEU A 51 -0.28 -0.17 7.30
CA LEU A 51 0.28 0.98 6.61
C LEU A 51 0.79 2.03 7.60
N THR A 52 2.07 2.37 7.50
CA THR A 52 2.72 3.36 8.39
C THR A 52 2.91 4.73 7.72
N LEU A 53 3.30 4.77 6.44
CA LEU A 53 3.63 6.01 5.74
C LEU A 53 3.33 5.89 4.24
N ILE A 54 2.86 6.98 3.63
CA ILE A 54 2.82 7.16 2.17
C ILE A 54 3.53 8.47 1.84
N VAL A 55 4.44 8.42 0.86
CA VAL A 55 5.14 9.59 0.33
C VAL A 55 4.70 9.82 -1.11
N ALA A 56 4.17 11.00 -1.42
CA ALA A 56 3.97 11.45 -2.78
C ALA A 56 5.16 12.32 -3.20
N GLN A 57 5.92 11.86 -4.18
CA GLN A 57 7.15 12.51 -4.64
C GLN A 57 6.99 13.07 -6.05
N ARG A 58 7.53 14.27 -6.28
CA ARG A 58 7.70 14.89 -7.61
C ARG A 58 9.15 15.35 -7.75
N LEU A 59 9.68 15.29 -8.97
CA LEU A 59 10.97 15.89 -9.33
C LEU A 59 10.67 17.26 -9.96
N VAL A 60 11.44 18.28 -9.57
CA VAL A 60 11.36 19.65 -10.09
C VAL A 60 12.68 20.07 -10.70
#